data_AF-A0A3M2CUK6-F1
#
_entry.id   AF-A0A3M2CUK6-F1
#
_cell.length_a   1.000
_cell.length_b   1.000
_cell.length_c   1.000
_cell.angle_alpha   90.00
_cell.angle_beta   90.00
_cell.angle_gamma   90.00
#
_symmetry.space_group_name_H-M   'P 1'
#
loop_
_entity.id
_entity.type
_entity.pdbx_description
1 polymer ?
#
loop_
_entity_poly.entity_id
_entity_poly.type
_entity_poly.pdbx_seq_one_letter_code
_entity_poly.pdbx_strand_id
1 'polypeptide(L)'
;MKLRSLLVLALACAFVGKALAEDWEYVKSIPIPRPYAPTFAATTPSGDCVVATFNNSKTEKPVELPVILIHKPLSDTPGFYVVCTNEFSAFRGYSGIAVDSEGNFYVAADTGGADSWIRKFTPDGKRHPSFGNNGEIRPNRRVLGLDLAGDYLFATFGFGELAKYSAKTGALVGTVPAPAKDAPLIRDIAVDPTRQIIYGVALGAAWAWKGGRFDNLSGYKLTRISEDALKNPKAGEGIFYDAFGDRVLLPVSELATLFAVSPSGQISKSEIKGGEGLVRSPCDAVLLADGKTLFIPDMIAGPTGECNIHVMRRVGASTEAPTGAIALPSLADAGLLKPSAPAPAPSSSQGAGTAKAAPAPAGKITWRSNFAATLDEARQSGKPVLLYARTDVARRCGELEADFLKSDAFASAASKYLLVWFDVTSDPKLAQQLGIFKVPFIAIYRPDGERAEMWSGRIDTAEVLAKMGAHAK
;
A
#
# COMPACT_ATOMS: atom_id res chain seq x y z
N MET A 1 -58.42 26.61 -1.01
CA MET A 1 -58.88 26.19 -2.36
C MET A 1 -58.07 26.96 -3.40
N LYS A 2 -57.20 26.26 -4.15
CA LYS A 2 -56.61 26.61 -5.47
C LYS A 2 -55.74 27.88 -5.58
N LEU A 3 -54.67 27.96 -6.36
CA LEU A 3 -53.82 27.04 -7.12
C LEU A 3 -52.74 27.97 -7.73
N ARG A 4 -51.48 27.93 -7.29
CA ARG A 4 -50.33 28.47 -8.06
C ARG A 4 -49.08 27.66 -7.78
N SER A 5 -49.07 26.44 -8.30
CA SER A 5 -47.85 25.73 -8.68
C SER A 5 -47.71 25.86 -10.19
N LEU A 6 -46.61 26.42 -10.68
CA LEU A 6 -46.10 26.07 -12.00
C LEU A 6 -44.58 26.31 -12.04
N LEU A 7 -43.86 25.19 -11.95
CA LEU A 7 -42.70 24.87 -12.77
C LEU A 7 -41.47 25.78 -12.67
N VAL A 8 -40.55 25.41 -11.76
CA VAL A 8 -39.11 25.48 -12.03
C VAL A 8 -38.53 24.10 -11.73
N LEU A 9 -38.84 23.15 -12.61
CA LEU A 9 -38.09 21.92 -12.78
C LEU A 9 -37.29 22.12 -14.07
N ALA A 10 -36.06 22.63 -13.95
CA ALA A 10 -35.17 22.79 -15.11
C ALA A 10 -33.72 22.53 -14.68
N LEU A 11 -33.27 21.33 -15.04
CA LEU A 11 -31.90 20.95 -15.37
C LEU A 11 -30.78 21.32 -14.37
N ALA A 12 -30.44 20.36 -13.53
CA ALA A 12 -29.05 20.08 -13.17
C ALA A 12 -28.73 18.59 -13.37
N CYS A 13 -29.18 18.03 -14.51
CA CYS A 13 -28.75 16.73 -15.02
C CYS A 13 -28.19 16.93 -16.43
N ALA A 14 -27.01 17.53 -16.54
CA ALA A 14 -26.23 17.53 -17.78
C ALA A 14 -24.80 18.03 -17.53
N PHE A 15 -24.02 17.27 -16.77
CA PHE A 15 -22.61 17.00 -17.05
C PHE A 15 -22.24 15.74 -16.27
N VAL A 16 -22.88 14.61 -16.63
CA VAL A 16 -22.28 13.31 -16.32
C VAL A 16 -21.05 13.23 -17.23
N GLY A 17 -19.91 13.69 -16.70
CA GLY A 17 -18.63 13.44 -17.33
C GLY A 17 -18.49 11.94 -17.53
N LYS A 18 -18.53 11.50 -18.79
CA LYS A 18 -18.37 10.11 -19.25
C LYS A 18 -16.97 9.53 -18.95
N ALA A 19 -16.22 10.09 -18.00
CA ALA A 19 -14.78 9.94 -17.87
C ALA A 19 -14.29 9.61 -16.45
N LEU A 20 -15.16 9.09 -15.56
CA LEU A 20 -14.72 8.59 -14.24
C LEU A 20 -15.06 7.12 -13.95
N ALA A 21 -15.99 6.53 -14.70
CA ALA A 21 -16.26 5.10 -14.60
C ALA A 21 -15.09 4.35 -15.25
N GLU A 22 -14.10 3.98 -14.44
CA GLU A 22 -13.30 2.81 -14.80
C GLU A 22 -14.05 1.59 -14.31
N ASP A 23 -14.22 0.65 -15.23
CA ASP A 23 -14.87 -0.60 -14.95
C ASP A 23 -13.82 -1.59 -14.45
N TRP A 24 -14.21 -2.39 -13.48
CA TRP A 24 -13.46 -3.52 -13.01
C TRP A 24 -14.11 -4.77 -13.55
N GLU A 25 -13.33 -5.64 -14.16
CA GLU A 25 -13.79 -6.94 -14.62
C GLU A 25 -13.44 -7.98 -13.56
N TYR A 26 -14.44 -8.74 -13.12
CA TYR A 26 -14.24 -9.85 -12.21
C TYR A 26 -13.39 -10.93 -12.88
N VAL A 27 -12.34 -11.37 -12.18
CA VAL A 27 -11.43 -12.42 -12.66
C VAL A 27 -11.72 -13.74 -11.94
N LYS A 28 -11.58 -13.75 -10.61
CA LYS A 28 -11.79 -14.93 -9.77
C LYS A 28 -11.98 -14.55 -8.30
N SER A 29 -12.38 -15.52 -7.50
CA SER A 29 -12.40 -15.41 -6.04
C SER A 29 -11.36 -16.34 -5.44
N ILE A 30 -10.64 -15.85 -4.44
CA ILE A 30 -9.72 -16.63 -3.62
C ILE A 30 -10.46 -16.91 -2.31
N PRO A 31 -10.86 -18.17 -2.04
CA PRO A 31 -11.56 -18.51 -0.82
C PRO A 31 -10.61 -18.37 0.38
N ILE A 32 -11.11 -17.79 1.46
CA ILE A 32 -10.39 -17.66 2.72
C ILE A 32 -10.79 -18.82 3.63
N PRO A 33 -9.81 -19.53 4.23
CA PRO A 33 -10.10 -20.65 5.12
C PRO A 33 -11.09 -20.26 6.22
N ARG A 34 -12.10 -21.10 6.45
CA ARG A 34 -13.01 -20.94 7.58
C ARG A 34 -12.22 -21.04 8.91
N PRO A 35 -12.68 -20.36 9.98
CA PRO A 35 -13.89 -19.52 10.08
C PRO A 35 -13.64 -18.03 9.78
N TYR A 36 -12.54 -17.68 9.10
CA TYR A 36 -12.07 -16.30 9.08
C TYR A 36 -12.82 -15.43 8.07
N ALA A 37 -13.21 -14.23 8.50
CA ALA A 37 -13.72 -13.19 7.62
C ALA A 37 -12.60 -12.20 7.28
N PRO A 38 -12.20 -12.04 6.01
CA PRO A 38 -11.23 -11.03 5.62
C PRO A 38 -11.85 -9.64 5.74
N THR A 39 -11.06 -8.65 6.11
CA THR A 39 -11.54 -7.27 6.29
C THR A 39 -10.67 -6.25 5.58
N PHE A 40 -9.41 -6.15 5.96
CA PHE A 40 -8.45 -5.21 5.36
C PHE A 40 -7.36 -5.97 4.63
N ALA A 41 -6.80 -5.37 3.58
CA ALA A 41 -5.73 -5.99 2.81
C ALA A 41 -4.67 -4.97 2.36
N ALA A 42 -3.43 -5.46 2.25
CA ALA A 42 -2.31 -4.71 1.69
C ALA A 42 -1.56 -5.59 0.69
N THR A 43 -0.96 -5.00 -0.34
CA THR A 43 -0.11 -5.74 -1.28
C THR A 43 1.36 -5.55 -0.94
N THR A 44 2.14 -6.63 -1.07
CA THR A 44 3.59 -6.54 -0.93
C THR A 44 4.21 -6.12 -2.26
N PRO A 45 5.45 -5.58 -2.26
CA PRO A 45 6.12 -5.31 -3.52
C PRO A 45 6.53 -6.59 -4.28
N SER A 46 6.53 -7.77 -3.65
CA SER A 46 6.66 -9.09 -4.32
C SER A 46 5.39 -9.51 -5.07
N GLY A 47 4.28 -8.81 -4.86
CA GLY A 47 2.99 -9.11 -5.45
C GLY A 47 2.16 -10.15 -4.71
N ASP A 48 2.47 -10.36 -3.44
CA ASP A 48 1.61 -11.10 -2.52
C ASP A 48 0.54 -10.18 -1.93
N CYS A 49 -0.52 -10.78 -1.37
CA CYS A 49 -1.58 -10.05 -0.68
C CYS A 49 -1.61 -10.46 0.79
N VAL A 50 -1.47 -9.50 1.70
CA VAL A 50 -1.56 -9.71 3.14
C VAL A 50 -2.93 -9.24 3.61
N VAL A 51 -3.64 -10.12 4.34
CA VAL A 51 -5.05 -9.96 4.66
C VAL A 51 -5.25 -10.06 6.17
N ALA A 52 -5.88 -9.04 6.74
CA ALA A 52 -6.33 -8.99 8.11
C ALA A 52 -7.73 -9.62 8.24
N THR A 53 -7.98 -10.32 9.34
CA THR A 53 -9.25 -11.03 9.57
C THR A 53 -10.03 -10.46 10.77
N PHE A 54 -11.32 -10.76 10.84
CA PHE A 54 -12.22 -10.18 11.85
C PHE A 54 -13.15 -11.23 12.45
N ASN A 55 -13.42 -11.09 13.75
CA ASN A 55 -14.35 -11.96 14.46
C ASN A 55 -15.77 -11.42 14.26
N ASN A 56 -16.45 -11.92 13.22
CA ASN A 56 -17.85 -11.64 12.97
C ASN A 56 -18.81 -12.55 13.77
N SER A 57 -18.29 -13.39 14.68
CA SER A 57 -19.11 -14.27 15.49
C SER A 57 -20.00 -13.50 16.45
N LYS A 58 -21.23 -13.99 16.62
CA LYS A 58 -22.15 -13.53 17.66
C LYS A 58 -21.88 -14.16 19.02
N THR A 59 -20.92 -15.08 19.11
CA THR A 59 -20.55 -15.76 20.36
C THR A 59 -19.64 -14.88 21.18
N GLU A 60 -19.89 -14.77 22.48
CA GLU A 60 -19.03 -14.00 23.39
C GLU A 60 -17.61 -14.57 23.55
N LYS A 61 -17.40 -15.84 23.16
CA LYS A 61 -16.08 -16.48 23.22
C LYS A 61 -15.11 -15.79 22.25
N PRO A 62 -13.92 -15.39 22.73
CA PRO A 62 -12.88 -14.91 21.84
C PRO A 62 -12.44 -15.97 20.82
N VAL A 63 -11.96 -15.51 19.67
CA VAL A 63 -11.49 -16.34 18.56
C VAL A 63 -10.05 -15.94 18.24
N GLU A 64 -9.17 -16.93 18.09
CA GLU A 64 -7.83 -16.69 17.54
C GLU A 64 -7.96 -16.39 16.04
N LEU A 65 -7.55 -15.19 15.64
CA LEU A 65 -7.63 -14.70 14.27
C LEU A 65 -6.23 -14.54 13.66
N PRO A 66 -6.00 -15.06 12.44
CA PRO A 66 -4.75 -14.88 11.74
C PRO A 66 -4.71 -13.58 10.92
N VAL A 67 -3.50 -13.06 10.72
CA VAL A 67 -3.15 -12.33 9.50
C VAL A 67 -2.64 -13.36 8.49
N ILE A 68 -3.17 -13.33 7.28
CA ILE A 68 -2.91 -14.32 6.23
C ILE A 68 -2.12 -13.67 5.10
N LEU A 69 -1.02 -14.27 4.68
CA LEU A 69 -0.37 -13.95 3.41
C LEU A 69 -0.84 -14.93 2.35
N ILE A 70 -1.35 -14.37 1.25
CA ILE A 70 -1.72 -15.07 0.02
C ILE A 70 -0.58 -14.86 -0.97
N HIS A 71 0.22 -15.92 -1.15
CA HIS A 71 1.36 -15.93 -2.05
C HIS A 71 0.93 -16.25 -3.49
N LYS A 72 1.45 -15.50 -4.47
CA LYS A 72 1.12 -15.68 -5.89
C LYS A 72 -0.41 -15.74 -6.09
N PRO A 73 -1.18 -14.74 -5.64
CA PRO A 73 -2.64 -14.78 -5.63
C PRO A 73 -3.27 -14.98 -7.03
N LEU A 74 -2.53 -14.65 -8.09
CA LEU A 74 -2.95 -14.84 -9.47
C LEU A 74 -2.77 -16.27 -10.00
N SER A 75 -1.96 -17.10 -9.35
CA SER A 75 -1.81 -18.53 -9.68
C SER A 75 -3.11 -19.32 -9.49
N ASP A 76 -3.28 -20.43 -10.21
CA ASP A 76 -4.36 -21.39 -9.99
C ASP A 76 -4.28 -22.07 -8.61
N THR A 77 -3.08 -22.10 -8.02
CA THR A 77 -2.81 -22.68 -6.70
C THR A 77 -2.09 -21.66 -5.80
N PRO A 78 -2.80 -20.61 -5.32
CA PRO A 78 -2.19 -19.63 -4.44
C PRO A 78 -1.76 -20.27 -3.12
N GLY A 79 -0.60 -19.86 -2.60
CA GLY A 79 -0.10 -20.32 -1.32
C GLY A 79 -0.71 -19.52 -0.16
N PHE A 80 -0.99 -20.18 0.96
CA PHE A 80 -1.55 -19.53 2.15
C PHE A 80 -0.63 -19.72 3.35
N TYR A 81 -0.33 -18.62 4.03
CA TYR A 81 0.60 -18.59 5.15
C TYR A 81 0.01 -17.76 6.28
N VAL A 82 0.00 -18.31 7.50
CA VAL A 82 -0.34 -17.53 8.69
C VAL A 82 0.91 -16.75 9.08
N VAL A 83 0.79 -15.43 9.12
CA VAL A 83 1.94 -14.56 9.40
C VAL A 83 2.01 -14.20 10.89
N CYS A 84 0.86 -13.96 11.51
CA CYS A 84 0.71 -13.89 12.96
C CYS A 84 -0.72 -14.22 13.37
N THR A 85 -0.93 -14.51 14.66
CA THR A 85 -2.26 -14.71 15.25
C THR A 85 -2.45 -13.82 16.47
N ASN A 86 -3.71 -13.50 16.78
CA ASN A 86 -4.09 -12.85 18.02
C ASN A 86 -5.54 -13.20 18.37
N GLU A 87 -5.85 -13.27 19.65
CA GLU A 87 -7.20 -13.55 20.14
C GLU A 87 -8.05 -12.27 20.15
N PHE A 88 -9.29 -12.37 19.69
CA PHE A 88 -10.24 -11.25 19.66
C PHE A 88 -11.63 -11.66 20.12
N SER A 89 -12.24 -10.84 20.97
CA SER A 89 -13.65 -10.95 21.35
C SER A 89 -14.59 -10.78 20.14
N ALA A 90 -15.87 -11.09 20.34
CA ALA A 90 -16.92 -10.86 19.34
C ALA A 90 -16.89 -9.43 18.79
N PHE A 91 -17.05 -9.30 17.47
CA PHE A 91 -17.06 -8.01 16.77
C PHE A 91 -15.79 -7.18 16.98
N ARG A 92 -14.65 -7.85 17.14
CA ARG A 92 -13.31 -7.27 17.21
C ARG A 92 -12.37 -8.00 16.26
N GLY A 93 -11.22 -7.39 15.99
CA GLY A 93 -10.26 -7.96 15.06
C GLY A 93 -9.15 -6.99 14.73
N TYR A 94 -8.43 -7.33 13.67
CA TYR A 94 -7.52 -6.39 13.06
C TYR A 94 -8.30 -5.22 12.44
N SER A 95 -7.77 -4.01 12.57
CA SER A 95 -8.45 -2.78 12.15
C SER A 95 -7.73 -2.03 11.04
N GLY A 96 -6.49 -2.38 10.73
CA GLY A 96 -5.78 -1.81 9.59
C GLY A 96 -4.53 -2.62 9.29
N ILE A 97 -4.11 -2.60 8.03
CA ILE A 97 -2.89 -3.24 7.58
C ILE A 97 -2.20 -2.36 6.54
N ALA A 98 -0.89 -2.23 6.66
CA ALA A 98 -0.06 -1.53 5.68
C ALA A 98 1.25 -2.28 5.47
N VAL A 99 1.85 -2.15 4.29
CA VAL A 99 3.12 -2.81 3.92
C VAL A 99 4.10 -1.75 3.43
N ASP A 100 5.32 -1.77 3.96
CA ASP A 100 6.38 -0.87 3.48
C ASP A 100 7.13 -1.43 2.27
N SER A 101 8.01 -0.62 1.70
CA SER A 101 8.81 -0.97 0.52
C SER A 101 9.76 -2.17 0.73
N GLU A 102 10.05 -2.51 1.99
CA GLU A 102 10.91 -3.66 2.35
C GLU A 102 10.08 -4.94 2.52
N GLY A 103 8.75 -4.85 2.41
CA GLY A 103 7.83 -5.96 2.66
C GLY A 103 7.58 -6.21 4.14
N ASN A 104 8.02 -5.31 5.04
CA ASN A 104 7.56 -5.37 6.43
C ASN A 104 6.09 -4.96 6.46
N PHE A 105 5.31 -5.59 7.33
CA PHE A 105 3.90 -5.27 7.46
C PHE A 105 3.56 -4.77 8.86
N TYR A 106 2.63 -3.84 8.90
CA TYR A 106 2.13 -3.17 10.08
C TYR A 106 0.67 -3.53 10.22
N VAL A 107 0.27 -3.99 11.40
CA VAL A 107 -1.11 -4.36 11.68
C VAL A 107 -1.58 -3.67 12.93
N ALA A 108 -2.79 -3.11 12.86
CA ALA A 108 -3.50 -2.56 14.01
C ALA A 108 -4.55 -3.55 14.50
N ALA A 109 -4.80 -3.52 15.80
CA ALA A 109 -5.89 -4.23 16.44
C ALA A 109 -6.89 -3.26 17.04
N ASP A 110 -8.17 -3.47 16.71
CA ASP A 110 -9.29 -2.86 17.42
C ASP A 110 -9.80 -3.87 18.45
N THR A 111 -9.36 -3.69 19.69
CA THR A 111 -9.86 -4.42 20.88
C THR A 111 -11.16 -3.85 21.42
N GLY A 112 -11.61 -2.70 20.90
CA GLY A 112 -12.75 -1.93 21.39
C GLY A 112 -12.42 -0.91 22.47
N GLY A 113 -11.15 -0.82 22.89
CA GLY A 113 -10.72 0.02 24.00
C GLY A 113 -9.32 0.60 23.84
N ALA A 114 -8.77 1.09 24.94
CA ALA A 114 -7.46 1.73 24.98
C ALA A 114 -6.28 0.73 24.93
N ASP A 115 -6.56 -0.57 25.08
CA ASP A 115 -5.61 -1.67 24.98
C ASP A 115 -5.28 -2.09 23.54
N SER A 116 -5.86 -1.39 22.55
CA SER A 116 -5.50 -1.51 21.14
C SER A 116 -4.01 -1.25 20.91
N TRP A 117 -3.48 -1.88 19.86
CA TRP A 117 -2.05 -1.89 19.58
C TRP A 117 -1.80 -1.78 18.08
N ILE A 118 -0.56 -1.42 17.74
CA ILE A 118 -0.01 -1.48 16.39
C ILE A 118 1.28 -2.29 16.47
N ARG A 119 1.42 -3.30 15.61
CA ARG A 119 2.61 -4.15 15.56
C ARG A 119 3.28 -4.07 14.19
N LYS A 120 4.62 -4.07 14.19
CA LYS A 120 5.44 -4.23 12.98
C LYS A 120 6.04 -5.62 12.96
N PHE A 121 5.99 -6.24 11.80
CA PHE A 121 6.57 -7.54 11.56
C PHE A 121 7.56 -7.47 10.40
N THR A 122 8.64 -8.22 10.52
CA THR A 122 9.54 -8.52 9.41
C THR A 122 8.83 -9.38 8.38
N PRO A 123 9.36 -9.47 7.15
CA PRO A 123 8.69 -10.20 6.09
C PRO A 123 8.57 -11.71 6.39
N ASP A 124 9.40 -12.26 7.29
CA ASP A 124 9.28 -13.63 7.79
C ASP A 124 8.23 -13.83 8.90
N GLY A 125 7.40 -12.82 9.18
CA GLY A 125 6.35 -12.86 10.19
C GLY A 125 6.80 -12.75 11.64
N LYS A 126 8.09 -12.50 11.89
CA LYS A 126 8.57 -12.20 13.24
C LYS A 126 8.31 -10.76 13.61
N ARG A 127 8.14 -10.47 14.90
CA ARG A 127 8.03 -9.09 15.38
C ARG A 127 9.34 -8.35 15.14
N HIS A 128 9.26 -7.16 14.57
CA HIS A 128 10.43 -6.35 14.27
C HIS A 128 10.94 -5.69 15.57
N PRO A 129 12.09 -6.10 16.14
CA PRO A 129 12.45 -5.75 17.52
C PRO A 129 12.72 -4.25 17.73
N SER A 130 13.08 -3.51 16.68
CA SER A 130 13.32 -2.07 16.75
C SER A 130 12.06 -1.20 16.76
N PHE A 131 10.88 -1.78 16.57
CA PHE A 131 9.64 -1.02 16.50
C PHE A 131 8.93 -1.03 17.86
N GLY A 132 8.83 0.13 18.50
CA GLY A 132 8.22 0.25 19.82
C GLY A 132 8.89 -0.66 20.86
N ASN A 133 8.07 -1.30 21.67
CA ASN A 133 8.51 -2.32 22.61
C ASN A 133 8.44 -3.71 21.95
N ASN A 134 9.56 -4.15 21.36
CA ASN A 134 9.71 -5.45 20.72
C ASN A 134 8.65 -5.74 19.64
N GLY A 135 8.52 -4.82 18.68
CA GLY A 135 7.60 -4.91 17.55
C GLY A 135 6.18 -4.42 17.83
N GLU A 136 5.91 -3.79 18.97
CA GLU A 136 4.57 -3.32 19.36
C GLU A 136 4.61 -1.89 19.93
N ILE A 137 3.66 -1.07 19.52
CA ILE A 137 3.30 0.17 20.21
C ILE A 137 1.86 0.09 20.71
N ARG A 138 1.60 0.73 21.85
CA ARG A 138 0.26 0.87 22.45
C ARG A 138 -0.10 2.34 22.53
N PRO A 139 -0.91 2.85 21.60
CA PRO A 139 -1.29 4.26 21.57
C PRO A 139 -2.16 4.72 22.75
N ASN A 140 -2.65 3.81 23.61
CA ASN A 140 -3.63 4.10 24.67
C ASN A 140 -4.92 4.75 24.10
N ARG A 141 -5.31 4.29 22.92
CA ARG A 141 -6.41 4.76 22.08
C ARG A 141 -6.90 3.58 21.26
N ARG A 142 -8.18 3.55 20.93
CA ARG A 142 -8.75 2.59 19.99
C ARG A 142 -8.26 2.91 18.58
N VAL A 143 -7.43 2.03 18.00
CA VAL A 143 -6.86 2.23 16.66
C VAL A 143 -7.85 1.69 15.63
N LEU A 144 -8.22 2.53 14.66
CA LEU A 144 -9.25 2.18 13.68
C LEU A 144 -8.72 1.88 12.29
N GLY A 145 -7.61 2.50 11.86
CA GLY A 145 -7.02 2.25 10.54
C GLY A 145 -5.57 2.71 10.47
N LEU A 146 -4.85 2.23 9.45
CA LEU A 146 -3.42 2.47 9.25
C LEU A 146 -3.10 2.66 7.77
N ASP A 147 -2.17 3.55 7.47
CA ASP A 147 -1.49 3.56 6.17
C ASP A 147 -0.09 4.21 6.28
N LEU A 148 0.73 4.07 5.24
CA LEU A 148 2.13 4.46 5.20
C LEU A 148 2.41 5.52 4.13
N ALA A 149 3.39 6.38 4.41
CA ALA A 149 4.09 7.15 3.39
C ALA A 149 5.57 7.27 3.75
N GLY A 150 6.40 6.48 3.06
CA GLY A 150 7.83 6.40 3.35
C GLY A 150 8.08 5.95 4.78
N ASP A 151 8.86 6.74 5.52
CA ASP A 151 9.20 6.45 6.91
C ASP A 151 8.09 6.84 7.91
N TYR A 152 6.92 7.26 7.43
CA TYR A 152 5.80 7.66 8.27
C TYR A 152 4.69 6.61 8.25
N LEU A 153 4.30 6.18 9.46
CA LEU A 153 3.09 5.41 9.70
C LEU A 153 2.02 6.33 10.25
N PHE A 154 0.89 6.41 9.55
CA PHE A 154 -0.29 7.12 10.00
C PHE A 154 -1.26 6.15 10.65
N ALA A 155 -1.89 6.58 11.73
CA ALA A 155 -2.94 5.84 12.39
C ALA A 155 -4.11 6.77 12.69
N THR A 156 -5.32 6.33 12.39
CA THR A 156 -6.54 7.03 12.80
C THR A 156 -7.11 6.41 14.06
N PHE A 157 -7.72 7.26 14.88
CA PHE A 157 -8.48 6.87 16.06
C PHE A 157 -9.91 7.36 15.93
N GLY A 158 -10.70 7.13 16.98
CA GLY A 158 -12.08 7.59 17.02
C GLY A 158 -12.21 9.09 16.75
N PHE A 159 -13.29 9.47 16.07
CA PHE A 159 -13.70 10.87 15.88
C PHE A 159 -12.70 11.74 15.11
N GLY A 160 -11.95 11.15 14.18
CA GLY A 160 -11.07 11.89 13.27
C GLY A 160 -9.78 12.41 13.90
N GLU A 161 -9.37 11.85 15.05
CA GLU A 161 -8.01 12.02 15.58
C GLU A 161 -7.03 11.19 14.73
N LEU A 162 -5.86 11.76 14.44
CA LEU A 162 -4.79 11.13 13.67
C LEU A 162 -3.48 11.21 14.46
N ALA A 163 -2.65 10.16 14.39
CA ALA A 163 -1.25 10.22 14.78
C ALA A 163 -0.33 9.84 13.63
N LYS A 164 0.87 10.42 13.66
CA LYS A 164 1.99 10.05 12.82
C LYS A 164 3.08 9.46 13.69
N TYR A 165 3.52 8.27 13.36
CA TYR A 165 4.63 7.56 13.97
C TYR A 165 5.79 7.42 12.98
N SER A 166 6.99 7.24 13.50
CA SER A 166 8.11 6.69 12.73
C SER A 166 7.81 5.24 12.39
N ALA A 167 7.73 4.89 11.11
CA ALA A 167 7.54 3.51 10.66
C ALA A 167 8.73 2.61 11.08
N LYS A 168 9.93 3.18 11.20
CA LYS A 168 11.12 2.45 11.63
C LYS A 168 11.12 2.09 13.12
N THR A 169 10.73 3.04 13.98
CA THR A 169 10.92 2.93 15.43
C THR A 169 9.64 2.87 16.24
N GLY A 170 8.48 3.17 15.64
CA GLY A 170 7.21 3.31 16.35
C GLY A 170 7.11 4.55 17.24
N ALA A 171 8.12 5.43 17.24
CA ALA A 171 8.10 6.65 18.03
C ALA A 171 7.00 7.59 17.52
N LEU A 172 6.20 8.15 18.43
CA LEU A 172 5.21 9.16 18.10
C LEU A 172 5.93 10.44 17.63
N VAL A 173 5.60 10.90 16.43
CA VAL A 173 6.19 12.11 15.85
C VAL A 173 5.25 13.30 16.02
N GLY A 174 3.94 13.08 15.95
CA GLY A 174 2.95 14.13 16.18
C GLY A 174 1.52 13.64 15.99
N THR A 175 0.57 14.49 16.34
CA THR A 175 -0.86 14.20 16.25
C THR A 175 -1.63 15.34 15.57
N VAL A 176 -2.78 14.99 15.03
CA VAL A 176 -3.84 15.93 14.65
C VAL A 176 -5.03 15.61 15.55
N PRO A 177 -5.47 16.54 16.42
CA PRO A 177 -6.58 16.29 17.31
C PRO A 177 -7.89 16.16 16.53
N ALA A 178 -8.89 15.52 17.13
CA ALA A 178 -10.25 15.52 16.61
C ALA A 178 -10.75 16.97 16.40
N PRO A 179 -11.41 17.28 15.27
CA PRO A 179 -11.81 18.66 14.95
C PRO A 179 -12.95 19.16 15.85
N ALA A 180 -13.78 18.25 16.35
CA ALA A 180 -14.92 18.54 17.23
C ALA A 180 -15.36 17.27 17.98
N LYS A 181 -16.26 17.41 18.97
CA LYS A 181 -16.80 16.28 19.76
C LYS A 181 -17.70 15.35 18.95
N ASP A 182 -18.34 15.88 17.91
CA ASP A 182 -19.27 15.22 17.00
C ASP A 182 -18.63 14.86 15.65
N ALA A 183 -17.30 14.90 15.58
CA ALA A 183 -16.56 14.50 14.40
C ALA A 183 -16.88 13.04 13.99
N PRO A 184 -16.83 12.72 12.68
CA PRO A 184 -17.18 11.39 12.20
C PRO A 184 -16.24 10.33 12.78
N LEU A 185 -16.78 9.14 13.02
CA LEU A 185 -15.97 7.97 13.37
C LEU A 185 -15.23 7.48 12.12
N ILE A 186 -14.05 8.03 11.85
CA ILE A 186 -13.21 7.58 10.74
C ILE A 186 -12.73 6.15 11.00
N ARG A 187 -13.17 5.22 10.16
CA ARG A 187 -12.99 3.77 10.32
C ARG A 187 -11.70 3.26 9.71
N ASP A 188 -11.21 3.91 8.66
CA ASP A 188 -9.94 3.57 8.01
C ASP A 188 -9.36 4.79 7.28
N ILE A 189 -8.11 4.70 6.84
CA ILE A 189 -7.38 5.77 6.14
C ILE A 189 -6.60 5.27 4.93
N ALA A 190 -6.39 6.16 3.98
CA ALA A 190 -5.49 5.96 2.85
C ALA A 190 -4.69 7.23 2.59
N VAL A 191 -3.42 7.09 2.23
CA VAL A 191 -2.49 8.20 2.07
C VAL A 191 -2.21 8.44 0.58
N ASP A 192 -2.41 9.68 0.15
CA ASP A 192 -1.82 10.21 -1.08
C ASP A 192 -0.51 10.91 -0.71
N PRO A 193 0.64 10.23 -0.89
CA PRO A 193 1.93 10.77 -0.49
C PRO A 193 2.39 11.92 -1.40
N THR A 194 1.91 11.97 -2.64
CA THR A 194 2.27 13.00 -3.63
C THR A 194 1.72 14.35 -3.21
N ARG A 195 0.43 14.39 -2.84
CA ARG A 195 -0.22 15.62 -2.36
C ARG A 195 -0.12 15.80 -0.85
N GLN A 196 0.38 14.79 -0.15
CA GLN A 196 0.38 14.71 1.31
C GLN A 196 -1.04 14.87 1.87
N ILE A 197 -2.00 14.22 1.23
CA ILE A 197 -3.39 14.16 1.69
C ILE A 197 -3.57 12.82 2.38
N ILE A 198 -4.31 12.82 3.49
CA ILE A 198 -4.71 11.60 4.17
C ILE A 198 -6.22 11.53 4.03
N TYR A 199 -6.70 10.54 3.30
CA TYR A 199 -8.11 10.23 3.18
C TYR A 199 -8.57 9.37 4.33
N GLY A 200 -9.87 9.40 4.61
CA GLY A 200 -10.51 8.50 5.55
C GLY A 200 -11.93 8.16 5.13
N VAL A 201 -12.50 7.14 5.75
CA VAL A 201 -13.88 6.70 5.50
C VAL A 201 -14.74 6.73 6.76
N ALA A 202 -15.97 7.21 6.63
CA ALA A 202 -17.01 7.04 7.63
C ALA A 202 -18.39 7.05 6.95
N LEU A 203 -19.30 6.14 7.32
CA LEU A 203 -20.67 6.06 6.77
C LEU A 203 -20.71 5.85 5.24
N GLY A 204 -19.72 5.15 4.70
CA GLY A 204 -19.53 5.01 3.26
C GLY A 204 -19.29 6.35 2.55
N ALA A 205 -18.84 7.39 3.27
CA ALA A 205 -18.38 8.65 2.73
C ALA A 205 -16.87 8.80 2.84
N ALA A 206 -16.25 9.40 1.83
CA ALA A 206 -14.87 9.84 1.85
C ALA A 206 -14.72 11.16 2.60
N TRP A 207 -13.67 11.23 3.41
CA TRP A 207 -13.17 12.39 4.12
C TRP A 207 -11.70 12.57 3.79
N ALA A 208 -11.14 13.74 4.07
CA ALA A 208 -9.69 13.90 4.09
C ALA A 208 -9.19 14.99 5.03
N TRP A 209 -8.03 14.73 5.61
CA TRP A 209 -7.16 15.73 6.17
C TRP A 209 -6.38 16.43 5.05
N LYS A 210 -6.65 17.73 4.86
CA LYS A 210 -5.99 18.59 3.85
C LYS A 210 -5.38 19.84 4.50
N GLY A 211 -4.47 20.51 3.78
CA GLY A 211 -3.84 21.77 4.21
C GLY A 211 -2.62 21.63 5.12
N GLY A 212 -2.35 20.42 5.62
CA GLY A 212 -1.13 20.09 6.35
C GLY A 212 -0.03 19.54 5.44
N ARG A 213 1.09 19.21 6.06
CA ARG A 213 2.22 18.51 5.45
C ARG A 213 2.66 17.38 6.37
N PHE A 214 3.30 16.35 5.85
CA PHE A 214 3.79 15.26 6.69
C PHE A 214 4.81 15.74 7.72
N ASP A 215 5.62 16.75 7.42
CA ASP A 215 6.55 17.38 8.36
C ASP A 215 5.90 18.47 9.25
N ASN A 216 4.69 18.93 8.92
CA ASN A 216 3.93 19.91 9.69
C ASN A 216 2.44 19.55 9.78
N LEU A 217 2.09 18.77 10.81
CA LEU A 217 0.75 18.22 10.96
C LEU A 217 -0.31 19.26 11.36
N SER A 218 0.07 20.39 11.96
CA SER A 218 -0.89 21.36 12.50
C SER A 218 -1.75 22.05 11.43
N GLY A 219 -1.31 21.98 10.16
CA GLY A 219 -2.08 22.50 9.03
C GLY A 219 -3.23 21.58 8.60
N TYR A 220 -3.25 20.31 9.03
CA TYR A 220 -4.27 19.37 8.60
C TYR A 220 -5.63 19.71 9.19
N LYS A 221 -6.63 19.79 8.31
CA LYS A 221 -8.04 19.93 8.65
C LYS A 221 -8.83 18.80 8.02
N LEU A 222 -9.61 18.10 8.84
CA LEU A 222 -10.52 17.06 8.37
C LEU A 222 -11.71 17.71 7.67
N THR A 223 -11.93 17.33 6.41
CA THR A 223 -13.00 17.84 5.56
C THR A 223 -13.74 16.68 4.92
N ARG A 224 -15.06 16.79 4.83
CA ARG A 224 -15.89 15.82 4.11
C ARG A 224 -15.72 16.03 2.62
N ILE A 225 -15.61 14.93 1.86
CA ILE A 225 -15.39 14.94 0.42
C ILE A 225 -16.61 14.40 -0.34
N SER A 226 -17.35 13.45 0.25
CA SER A 226 -18.51 12.83 -0.40
C SER A 226 -19.72 12.73 0.55
N GLU A 227 -20.90 12.48 -0.01
CA GLU A 227 -22.12 12.20 0.75
C GLU A 227 -22.09 10.79 1.39
N ASP A 228 -22.93 10.58 2.41
CA ASP A 228 -23.04 9.29 3.11
C ASP A 228 -23.78 8.30 2.23
N ALA A 229 -23.18 7.13 2.06
CA ALA A 229 -23.84 6.00 1.42
C ALA A 229 -24.60 5.14 2.45
N LEU A 230 -24.25 5.26 3.74
CA LEU A 230 -24.80 4.46 4.83
C LEU A 230 -25.48 5.34 5.89
N LYS A 231 -26.52 4.79 6.53
CA LYS A 231 -27.21 5.45 7.66
C LYS A 231 -26.50 5.24 9.00
N ASN A 232 -25.79 4.13 9.15
CA ASN A 232 -25.12 3.73 10.39
C ASN A 232 -23.67 3.33 10.11
N PRO A 233 -22.74 3.54 11.07
CA PRO A 233 -21.36 3.07 10.94
C PRO A 233 -21.32 1.55 10.86
N LYS A 234 -20.37 1.02 10.08
CA LYS A 234 -20.17 -0.42 9.93
C LYS A 234 -18.73 -0.84 10.25
N ALA A 235 -18.58 -2.09 10.68
CA ALA A 235 -17.27 -2.70 10.84
C ALA A 235 -16.66 -3.04 9.48
N GLY A 236 -15.34 -2.83 9.33
CA GLY A 236 -14.64 -3.10 8.08
C GLY A 236 -14.99 -2.12 6.94
N GLU A 237 -15.23 -0.83 7.25
CA GLU A 237 -15.27 0.20 6.21
C GLU A 237 -13.82 0.58 5.87
N GLY A 238 -13.32 0.09 4.74
CA GLY A 238 -11.98 0.38 4.22
C GLY A 238 -11.99 1.47 3.16
N ILE A 239 -10.81 1.99 2.86
CA ILE A 239 -10.59 3.00 1.83
C ILE A 239 -9.18 2.83 1.27
N PHE A 240 -9.02 3.04 -0.03
CA PHE A 240 -7.70 2.92 -0.67
C PHE A 240 -7.45 4.01 -1.68
N TYR A 241 -6.23 4.53 -1.73
CA TYR A 241 -5.84 5.52 -2.71
C TYR A 241 -5.26 4.86 -3.97
N ASP A 242 -6.03 4.89 -5.06
CA ASP A 242 -5.62 4.46 -6.38
C ASP A 242 -4.83 5.57 -7.07
N ALA A 243 -3.50 5.51 -6.94
CA ALA A 243 -2.59 6.49 -7.53
C ALA A 243 -2.63 6.52 -9.08
N PHE A 244 -3.05 5.42 -9.73
CA PHE A 244 -3.15 5.36 -11.19
C PHE A 244 -4.42 6.03 -11.71
N GLY A 245 -5.53 5.84 -10.99
CA GLY A 245 -6.80 6.50 -11.29
C GLY A 245 -6.95 7.89 -10.65
N ASP A 246 -5.95 8.33 -9.87
CA ASP A 246 -5.95 9.58 -9.10
C ASP A 246 -7.25 9.81 -8.30
N ARG A 247 -7.60 8.83 -7.45
CA ARG A 247 -8.86 8.82 -6.70
C ARG A 247 -8.80 7.83 -5.55
N VAL A 248 -9.75 7.91 -4.62
CA VAL A 248 -9.93 6.87 -3.62
C VAL A 248 -11.01 5.87 -4.05
N LEU A 249 -10.74 4.60 -3.80
CA LEU A 249 -11.69 3.50 -3.92
C LEU A 249 -12.35 3.27 -2.56
N LEU A 250 -13.67 3.18 -2.57
CA LEU A 250 -14.51 3.13 -1.38
C LEU A 250 -15.51 1.96 -1.49
N PRO A 251 -15.14 0.78 -0.98
CA PRO A 251 -16.05 -0.34 -0.85
C PRO A 251 -17.17 -0.02 0.15
N VAL A 252 -18.41 -0.22 -0.25
CA VAL A 252 -19.59 0.00 0.60
C VAL A 252 -20.34 -1.31 0.74
N SER A 253 -20.08 -1.96 1.86
CA SER A 253 -20.47 -3.36 2.12
C SER A 253 -21.98 -3.60 2.12
N GLU A 254 -22.82 -2.70 2.64
CA GLU A 254 -24.29 -2.90 2.59
C GLU A 254 -24.88 -2.74 1.18
N LEU A 255 -24.16 -2.05 0.30
CA LEU A 255 -24.59 -1.79 -1.07
C LEU A 255 -23.95 -2.75 -2.08
N ALA A 256 -23.08 -3.66 -1.62
CA ALA A 256 -22.28 -4.55 -2.48
C ALA A 256 -21.62 -3.78 -3.64
N THR A 257 -21.11 -2.58 -3.36
CA THR A 257 -20.69 -1.62 -4.39
C THR A 257 -19.31 -1.07 -4.08
N LEU A 258 -18.51 -0.86 -5.13
CA LEU A 258 -17.28 -0.07 -5.08
C LEU A 258 -17.57 1.33 -5.63
N PHE A 259 -17.33 2.37 -4.85
CA PHE A 259 -17.31 3.73 -5.36
C PHE A 259 -15.88 4.19 -5.62
N ALA A 260 -15.74 5.10 -6.58
CA ALA A 260 -14.54 5.87 -6.81
C ALA A 260 -14.84 7.34 -6.51
N VAL A 261 -14.00 7.98 -5.70
CA VAL A 261 -14.15 9.39 -5.31
C VAL A 261 -12.88 10.14 -5.69
N SER A 262 -13.02 11.10 -6.59
CA SER A 262 -11.90 11.96 -7.00
C SER A 262 -11.45 12.89 -5.85
N PRO A 263 -10.23 13.47 -5.90
CA PRO A 263 -9.75 14.42 -4.90
C PRO A 263 -10.64 15.66 -4.73
N SER A 264 -11.41 16.03 -5.76
CA SER A 264 -12.39 17.13 -5.75
C SER A 264 -13.76 16.74 -5.17
N GLY A 265 -13.99 15.45 -4.91
CA GLY A 265 -15.23 14.94 -4.32
C GLY A 265 -16.28 14.47 -5.31
N GLN A 266 -15.97 14.44 -6.61
CA GLN A 266 -16.86 13.79 -7.57
C GLN A 266 -16.87 12.28 -7.32
N ILE A 267 -18.06 11.73 -7.14
CA ILE A 267 -18.31 10.31 -6.90
C ILE A 267 -18.77 9.64 -8.19
N SER A 268 -18.25 8.45 -8.46
CA SER A 268 -18.79 7.53 -9.46
C SER A 268 -18.92 6.13 -8.87
N LYS A 269 -19.99 5.43 -9.21
CA LYS A 269 -20.07 3.99 -8.96
C LYS A 269 -19.13 3.29 -9.93
N SER A 270 -18.21 2.48 -9.42
CA SER A 270 -17.41 1.58 -10.26
C SER A 270 -18.26 0.36 -10.60
N GLU A 271 -18.33 0.00 -11.89
CA GLU A 271 -18.96 -1.26 -12.30
C GLU A 271 -18.00 -2.41 -11.97
N ILE A 272 -18.51 -3.45 -11.28
CA ILE A 272 -17.81 -4.73 -11.12
C ILE A 272 -18.47 -5.71 -12.09
N LYS A 273 -18.02 -5.69 -13.34
CA LYS A 273 -18.58 -6.50 -14.43
C LYS A 273 -18.30 -7.97 -14.17
N GLY A 274 -19.34 -8.80 -14.18
CA GLY A 274 -19.22 -10.25 -13.96
C GLY A 274 -19.09 -10.64 -12.48
N GLY A 275 -19.12 -9.68 -11.55
CA GLY A 275 -19.11 -9.92 -10.11
C GLY A 275 -20.50 -9.95 -9.46
N GLU A 276 -21.57 -9.85 -10.26
CA GLU A 276 -22.93 -9.70 -9.78
C GLU A 276 -23.34 -10.89 -8.90
N GLY A 277 -23.74 -10.61 -7.65
CA GLY A 277 -24.12 -11.64 -6.68
C GLY A 277 -22.95 -12.41 -6.06
N LEU A 278 -21.73 -12.28 -6.60
CA LEU A 278 -20.51 -12.85 -6.04
C LEU A 278 -19.88 -11.93 -5.00
N VAL A 279 -19.76 -10.64 -5.33
CA VAL A 279 -19.37 -9.59 -4.38
C VAL A 279 -20.62 -9.18 -3.59
N ARG A 280 -20.60 -9.40 -2.28
CA ARG A 280 -21.76 -9.28 -1.40
C ARG A 280 -21.56 -8.29 -0.26
N SER A 281 -20.37 -8.23 0.29
CA SER A 281 -20.03 -7.33 1.40
C SER A 281 -18.58 -6.88 1.31
N PRO A 282 -18.22 -6.15 0.24
CA PRO A 282 -16.86 -5.67 0.04
C PRO A 282 -16.49 -4.67 1.15
N CYS A 283 -15.37 -4.91 1.81
CA CYS A 283 -14.95 -4.18 3.00
C CYS A 283 -13.82 -3.21 2.72
N ASP A 284 -12.84 -3.68 1.95
CA ASP A 284 -11.64 -2.93 1.61
C ASP A 284 -11.30 -3.18 0.12
N ALA A 285 -10.34 -2.44 -0.41
CA ALA A 285 -9.86 -2.62 -1.77
C ALA A 285 -8.38 -2.30 -1.78
N VAL A 286 -7.55 -3.15 -2.39
CA VAL A 286 -6.12 -2.85 -2.52
C VAL A 286 -5.63 -3.17 -3.91
N LEU A 287 -4.92 -2.22 -4.50
CA LEU A 287 -4.34 -2.37 -5.81
C LEU A 287 -2.97 -3.03 -5.70
N LEU A 288 -2.74 -4.03 -6.54
CA LEU A 288 -1.40 -4.53 -6.78
C LEU A 288 -0.58 -3.43 -7.45
N ALA A 289 0.72 -3.43 -7.19
CA ALA A 289 1.60 -2.43 -7.78
C ALA A 289 1.49 -2.41 -9.33
N ASP A 290 1.11 -3.50 -10.02
CA ASP A 290 0.83 -3.50 -11.47
C ASP A 290 -0.17 -2.44 -11.96
N GLY A 291 -0.93 -1.83 -11.06
CA GLY A 291 -1.95 -0.83 -11.36
C GLY A 291 -3.21 -1.43 -12.00
N LYS A 292 -3.21 -2.74 -12.26
CA LYS A 292 -4.20 -3.45 -13.10
C LYS A 292 -4.99 -4.48 -12.31
N THR A 293 -4.43 -5.02 -11.24
CA THR A 293 -5.04 -6.06 -10.41
C THR A 293 -5.52 -5.46 -9.09
N LEU A 294 -6.82 -5.52 -8.84
CA LEU A 294 -7.42 -5.08 -7.58
C LEU A 294 -7.89 -6.28 -6.77
N PHE A 295 -7.57 -6.29 -5.48
CA PHE A 295 -8.10 -7.25 -4.51
C PHE A 295 -9.18 -6.60 -3.67
N ILE A 296 -10.32 -7.25 -3.51
CA ILE A 296 -11.44 -6.78 -2.69
C ILE A 296 -11.78 -7.85 -1.65
N PRO A 297 -11.42 -7.65 -0.37
CA PRO A 297 -11.94 -8.44 0.73
C PRO A 297 -13.46 -8.38 0.85
N ASP A 298 -14.10 -9.55 0.97
CA ASP A 298 -15.53 -9.70 1.23
C ASP A 298 -15.78 -10.49 2.51
N MET A 299 -16.41 -9.83 3.49
CA MET A 299 -16.63 -10.38 4.83
C MET A 299 -17.85 -11.30 4.94
N ILE A 300 -18.65 -11.44 3.88
CA ILE A 300 -19.79 -12.36 3.86
C ILE A 300 -19.42 -13.62 3.09
N ALA A 301 -19.69 -14.76 3.72
CA ALA A 301 -19.50 -16.05 3.09
C ALA A 301 -20.27 -16.14 1.75
N GLY A 302 -19.58 -16.61 0.72
CA GLY A 302 -20.18 -16.94 -0.57
C GLY A 302 -21.07 -18.19 -0.49
N PRO A 303 -21.63 -18.64 -1.62
CA PRO A 303 -22.50 -19.81 -1.67
C PRO A 303 -21.86 -21.10 -1.15
N THR A 304 -20.53 -21.21 -1.25
CA THR A 304 -19.74 -22.36 -0.78
C THR A 304 -19.49 -22.31 0.73
N GLY A 305 -19.78 -21.18 1.39
CA GLY A 305 -19.68 -20.98 2.84
C GLY A 305 -18.35 -20.38 3.32
N GLU A 306 -17.36 -20.20 2.44
CA GLU A 306 -16.15 -19.42 2.72
C GLU A 306 -16.34 -17.93 2.41
N CYS A 307 -15.68 -17.06 3.17
CA CYS A 307 -15.48 -15.66 2.77
C CYS A 307 -14.41 -15.59 1.67
N ASN A 308 -14.35 -14.49 0.93
CA ASN A 308 -13.50 -14.41 -0.28
C ASN A 308 -12.66 -13.14 -0.33
N ILE A 309 -11.54 -13.22 -1.03
CA ILE A 309 -10.88 -12.07 -1.66
C ILE A 309 -11.19 -12.15 -3.16
N HIS A 310 -11.89 -11.15 -3.70
CA HIS A 310 -12.16 -11.10 -5.12
C HIS A 310 -11.00 -10.43 -5.85
N VAL A 311 -10.58 -11.03 -6.97
CA VAL A 311 -9.58 -10.49 -7.88
C VAL A 311 -10.30 -9.84 -9.04
N MET A 312 -10.03 -8.56 -9.24
CA MET A 312 -10.54 -7.78 -10.37
C MET A 312 -9.41 -7.33 -11.27
N ARG A 313 -9.73 -7.11 -12.55
CA ARG A 313 -8.85 -6.51 -13.55
C ARG A 313 -9.40 -5.15 -13.97
N ARG A 314 -8.54 -4.13 -14.02
CA ARG A 314 -8.90 -2.80 -14.53
C ARG A 314 -9.19 -2.85 -16.02
N VAL A 315 -10.35 -2.34 -16.44
CA VAL A 315 -10.75 -2.20 -17.85
C VAL A 315 -10.30 -0.83 -18.37
N GLY A 316 -9.70 -0.79 -19.57
CA GLY A 316 -9.27 0.46 -20.21
C GLY A 316 -7.85 0.92 -19.87
N ALA A 317 -7.08 0.15 -19.09
CA ALA A 317 -5.65 0.39 -18.94
C ALA A 317 -4.95 0.23 -20.30
N SER A 318 -4.20 1.23 -20.75
CA SER A 318 -3.31 1.11 -21.90
C SER A 318 -2.45 -0.16 -21.74
N THR A 319 -2.52 -1.03 -22.74
CA THR A 319 -1.81 -2.30 -22.80
C THR A 319 -0.33 -2.09 -23.07
N GLU A 320 0.38 -1.51 -22.12
CA GLU A 320 1.79 -1.81 -21.89
C GLU A 320 1.93 -2.03 -20.38
N ALA A 321 2.44 -3.19 -19.98
CA ALA A 321 3.08 -3.28 -18.67
C ALA A 321 4.36 -2.44 -18.78
N PRO A 322 4.75 -1.65 -17.76
CA PRO A 322 6.12 -1.18 -17.72
C PRO A 322 7.02 -2.43 -17.75
N THR A 323 7.79 -2.58 -18.83
CA THR A 323 8.83 -3.60 -18.93
C THR A 323 9.92 -3.25 -17.91
N GLY A 324 9.79 -3.81 -16.71
CA GLY A 324 10.68 -3.49 -15.58
C GLY A 324 10.11 -3.75 -14.19
N ALA A 325 8.95 -4.42 -14.05
CA ALA A 325 8.41 -4.79 -12.76
C ALA A 325 9.40 -5.69 -12.00
N ILE A 326 9.93 -5.17 -10.88
CA ILE A 326 10.74 -5.92 -9.93
C ILE A 326 9.85 -7.03 -9.34
N ALA A 327 10.30 -8.28 -9.42
CA ALA A 327 9.81 -9.32 -8.52
C ALA A 327 10.73 -9.33 -7.29
N LEU A 328 10.29 -8.75 -6.17
CA LEU A 328 10.93 -9.09 -4.89
C LEU A 328 10.67 -10.57 -4.61
N PRO A 329 11.63 -11.32 -4.04
CA PRO A 329 11.37 -12.69 -3.63
C PRO A 329 10.23 -12.67 -2.62
N SER A 330 9.24 -13.53 -2.81
CA SER A 330 8.15 -13.66 -1.85
C SER A 330 8.64 -14.27 -0.53
N LEU A 331 7.93 -13.94 0.54
CA LEU A 331 8.12 -14.47 1.90
C LEU A 331 8.01 -15.99 1.94
N ALA A 332 7.15 -16.52 1.08
CA ALA A 332 6.98 -17.95 0.88
C ALA A 332 8.18 -18.58 0.17
N ASP A 333 8.71 -17.92 -0.87
CA ASP A 333 9.84 -18.40 -1.67
C ASP A 333 11.15 -18.40 -0.86
N ALA A 334 11.25 -17.57 0.18
CA ALA A 334 12.37 -17.58 1.13
C ALA A 334 12.36 -18.77 2.11
N GLY A 335 11.28 -19.58 2.14
CA GLY A 335 11.15 -20.74 3.05
C GLY A 335 10.99 -20.37 4.52
N LEU A 336 10.70 -19.10 4.82
CA LEU A 336 10.67 -18.58 6.19
C LEU A 336 9.28 -18.68 6.85
N LEU A 337 8.23 -18.84 6.05
CA LEU A 337 6.86 -19.04 6.53
C LEU A 337 6.47 -20.52 6.45
N LYS A 338 5.76 -21.00 7.48
CA LYS A 338 5.16 -22.35 7.45
C LYS A 338 3.85 -22.29 6.65
N PRO A 339 3.66 -23.16 5.65
CA PRO A 339 2.38 -23.24 4.93
C PRO A 339 1.23 -23.51 5.91
N SER A 340 0.13 -22.78 5.79
CA SER A 340 -1.12 -23.19 6.46
C SER A 340 -1.74 -24.29 5.63
N ALA A 341 -1.96 -25.47 6.20
CA ALA A 341 -2.37 -26.66 5.46
C ALA A 341 -3.68 -26.47 4.65
N PRO A 342 -3.67 -26.76 3.34
CA PRO A 342 -4.85 -27.19 2.60
C PRO A 342 -4.69 -28.66 2.13
N ALA A 343 -5.81 -29.30 1.76
CA ALA A 343 -5.90 -30.72 1.38
C ALA A 343 -4.93 -31.14 0.23
N PRO A 344 -4.45 -32.41 0.19
CA PRO A 344 -3.33 -32.81 -0.66
C PRO A 344 -3.74 -33.31 -2.06
N ALA A 345 -2.88 -33.07 -3.07
CA ALA A 345 -2.42 -34.02 -4.11
C ALA A 345 -1.49 -33.32 -5.16
N PRO A 346 -0.84 -34.06 -6.09
CA PRO A 346 0.45 -34.72 -5.97
C PRO A 346 1.60 -33.99 -6.72
N SER A 347 2.84 -34.37 -6.38
CA SER A 347 4.12 -33.77 -6.77
C SER A 347 4.73 -34.31 -8.07
N SER A 348 5.53 -33.48 -8.75
CA SER A 348 6.73 -33.91 -9.49
C SER A 348 7.81 -32.82 -9.60
N SER A 349 9.07 -33.28 -9.52
CA SER A 349 10.39 -32.61 -9.57
C SER A 349 10.81 -32.25 -11.01
N GLN A 350 11.91 -31.57 -11.40
CA GLN A 350 13.27 -31.24 -10.91
C GLN A 350 13.84 -30.19 -11.92
N GLY A 351 14.70 -29.22 -11.58
CA GLY A 351 16.17 -29.36 -11.63
C GLY A 351 16.85 -28.07 -12.17
N ALA A 352 17.99 -27.67 -11.58
CA ALA A 352 18.72 -26.42 -11.84
C ALA A 352 20.07 -26.66 -12.55
N GLY A 353 20.56 -25.67 -13.29
CA GLY A 353 21.90 -25.65 -13.89
C GLY A 353 22.54 -24.25 -13.79
N THR A 354 23.80 -24.20 -13.36
CA THR A 354 24.60 -22.99 -13.11
C THR A 354 25.68 -22.80 -14.20
N ALA A 355 26.03 -21.55 -14.51
CA ALA A 355 27.22 -21.21 -15.29
C ALA A 355 27.92 -19.95 -14.72
N LYS A 356 29.26 -19.97 -14.70
CA LYS A 356 30.18 -18.98 -14.12
C LYS A 356 30.92 -18.23 -15.23
N ALA A 357 31.10 -16.91 -15.08
CA ALA A 357 31.84 -16.04 -16.01
C ALA A 357 33.20 -15.56 -15.46
N ALA A 358 34.10 -15.12 -16.37
CA ALA A 358 35.42 -14.52 -16.09
C ALA A 358 35.53 -13.09 -16.69
N PRO A 359 36.41 -12.19 -16.21
CA PRO A 359 36.24 -10.72 -16.34
C PRO A 359 37.33 -9.95 -17.14
N ALA A 360 37.00 -8.73 -17.64
CA ALA A 360 37.84 -7.50 -17.84
C ALA A 360 37.15 -6.49 -18.82
N PRO A 361 37.52 -5.19 -19.00
CA PRO A 361 38.14 -4.14 -18.17
C PRO A 361 37.31 -2.79 -18.12
N ALA A 362 37.87 -1.70 -17.54
CA ALA A 362 37.22 -0.43 -17.16
C ALA A 362 36.77 0.52 -18.31
N GLY A 363 35.61 1.17 -18.16
CA GLY A 363 35.04 2.10 -19.16
C GLY A 363 34.02 3.11 -18.60
N LYS A 364 33.72 4.14 -19.42
CA LYS A 364 32.71 5.20 -19.26
C LYS A 364 31.54 4.83 -18.33
N ILE A 365 31.17 5.75 -17.42
CA ILE A 365 29.98 5.58 -16.59
C ILE A 365 28.75 5.45 -17.49
N THR A 366 28.01 4.36 -17.31
CA THR A 366 26.87 4.00 -18.15
C THR A 366 25.63 3.95 -17.28
N TRP A 367 24.70 4.85 -17.59
CA TRP A 367 23.40 4.93 -16.93
C TRP A 367 22.42 3.97 -17.58
N ARG A 368 21.83 3.11 -16.75
CA ARG A 368 20.69 2.26 -17.13
C ARG A 368 19.39 3.00 -16.81
N SER A 369 18.31 2.61 -17.48
CA SER A 369 16.96 3.12 -17.21
C SER A 369 16.04 2.07 -16.59
N ASN A 370 16.52 0.84 -16.39
CA ASN A 370 15.74 -0.27 -15.84
C ASN A 370 16.33 -0.71 -14.50
N PHE A 371 15.66 -0.36 -13.40
CA PHE A 371 16.12 -0.64 -12.04
C PHE A 371 16.17 -2.14 -11.73
N ALA A 372 15.17 -2.91 -12.16
CA ALA A 372 15.11 -4.35 -11.94
C ALA A 372 16.28 -5.09 -12.59
N ALA A 373 16.51 -4.85 -13.90
CA ALA A 373 17.61 -5.45 -14.64
C ALA A 373 18.98 -5.06 -14.04
N THR A 374 19.07 -3.84 -13.50
CA THR A 374 20.29 -3.37 -12.83
C THR A 374 20.54 -4.10 -11.51
N LEU A 375 19.50 -4.39 -10.72
CA LEU A 375 19.63 -5.20 -9.50
C LEU A 375 19.96 -6.67 -9.80
N ASP A 376 19.44 -7.24 -10.88
CA ASP A 376 19.80 -8.60 -11.28
C ASP A 376 21.27 -8.67 -11.73
N GLU A 377 21.74 -7.67 -12.48
CA GLU A 377 23.16 -7.53 -12.81
C GLU A 377 24.01 -7.31 -11.55
N ALA A 378 23.50 -6.57 -10.55
CA ALA A 378 24.15 -6.36 -9.26
C ALA A 378 24.36 -7.69 -8.51
N ARG A 379 23.32 -8.51 -8.42
CA ARG A 379 23.38 -9.85 -7.79
C ARG A 379 24.39 -10.76 -8.47
N GLN A 380 24.44 -10.73 -9.81
CA GLN A 380 25.36 -11.56 -10.59
C GLN A 380 26.81 -11.08 -10.51
N SER A 381 27.02 -9.77 -10.51
CA SER A 381 28.35 -9.16 -10.54
C SER A 381 28.93 -8.89 -9.15
N GLY A 382 28.11 -8.94 -8.10
CA GLY A 382 28.47 -8.51 -6.75
C GLY A 382 28.66 -7.00 -6.61
N LYS A 383 28.33 -6.20 -7.63
CA LYS A 383 28.50 -4.74 -7.59
C LYS A 383 27.29 -4.06 -6.96
N PRO A 384 27.48 -3.04 -6.12
CA PRO A 384 26.38 -2.25 -5.59
C PRO A 384 25.71 -1.40 -6.69
N VAL A 385 24.45 -1.03 -6.47
CA VAL A 385 23.66 -0.16 -7.37
C VAL A 385 23.61 1.25 -6.80
N LEU A 386 23.77 2.25 -7.68
CA LEU A 386 23.46 3.63 -7.37
C LEU A 386 22.22 4.04 -8.18
N LEU A 387 21.12 4.31 -7.47
CA LEU A 387 19.86 4.79 -8.04
C LEU A 387 19.82 6.32 -8.00
N TYR A 388 19.40 6.94 -9.11
CA TYR A 388 19.02 8.35 -9.19
C TYR A 388 17.57 8.48 -9.71
N ALA A 389 16.63 8.85 -8.84
CA ALA A 389 15.26 9.13 -9.24
C ALA A 389 15.01 10.64 -9.31
N ARG A 390 14.38 11.08 -10.41
CA ARG A 390 14.34 12.48 -10.83
C ARG A 390 13.05 12.86 -11.55
N THR A 391 12.93 14.14 -11.92
CA THR A 391 11.94 14.63 -12.89
C THR A 391 12.48 15.90 -13.57
N ASP A 392 12.15 16.10 -14.85
CA ASP A 392 12.61 17.25 -15.66
C ASP A 392 12.16 18.60 -15.09
N VAL A 393 11.01 18.63 -14.41
CA VAL A 393 10.42 19.87 -13.91
C VAL A 393 11.01 20.33 -12.57
N ALA A 394 11.79 19.49 -11.89
CA ALA A 394 12.34 19.81 -10.59
C ALA A 394 13.68 20.54 -10.72
N ARG A 395 13.69 21.85 -10.40
CA ARG A 395 14.89 22.70 -10.40
C ARG A 395 16.13 22.07 -9.76
N ARG A 396 15.95 21.39 -8.62
CA ARG A 396 17.06 20.73 -7.88
C ARG A 396 17.61 19.48 -8.59
N CYS A 397 16.81 18.80 -9.41
CA CYS A 397 17.33 17.72 -10.27
C CYS A 397 18.27 18.32 -11.31
N GLY A 398 17.85 19.40 -11.98
CA GLY A 398 18.69 20.12 -12.94
C GLY A 398 20.00 20.64 -12.34
N GLU A 399 19.98 21.17 -11.11
CA GLU A 399 21.21 21.59 -10.40
C GLU A 399 22.18 20.41 -10.18
N LEU A 400 21.65 19.26 -9.74
CA LEU A 400 22.45 18.07 -9.48
C LEU A 400 23.04 17.46 -10.76
N GLU A 401 22.26 17.45 -11.85
CA GLU A 401 22.65 16.96 -13.17
C GLU A 401 23.66 17.88 -13.87
N ALA A 402 23.58 19.20 -13.65
CA ALA A 402 24.47 20.17 -14.27
C ALA A 402 25.85 20.24 -13.60
N ASP A 403 25.94 19.93 -12.30
CA ASP A 403 27.16 20.06 -11.51
C ASP A 403 27.64 18.70 -10.99
N PHE A 404 27.02 18.19 -9.94
CA PHE A 404 27.48 16.99 -9.23
C PHE A 404 27.62 15.74 -10.10
N LEU A 405 26.57 15.38 -10.86
CA LEU A 405 26.57 14.14 -11.68
C LEU A 405 27.51 14.23 -12.91
N LYS A 406 27.99 15.43 -13.25
CA LYS A 406 28.99 15.68 -14.29
C LYS A 406 30.41 15.80 -13.76
N SER A 407 30.59 15.86 -12.45
CA SER A 407 31.92 16.03 -11.83
C SER A 407 32.80 14.78 -12.00
N ASP A 408 34.11 14.98 -12.15
CA ASP A 408 35.08 13.88 -12.21
C ASP A 408 35.11 13.05 -10.93
N ALA A 409 34.86 13.71 -9.78
CA ALA A 409 34.75 13.04 -8.48
C ALA A 409 33.60 12.04 -8.44
N PHE A 410 32.42 12.45 -8.95
CA PHE A 410 31.28 11.55 -9.09
C PHE A 410 31.58 10.43 -10.08
N ALA A 411 32.09 10.74 -11.28
CA ALA A 411 32.40 9.73 -12.29
C ALA A 411 33.38 8.67 -11.76
N SER A 412 34.41 9.09 -11.02
CA SER A 412 35.39 8.20 -10.39
C SER A 412 34.73 7.28 -9.35
N ALA A 413 33.89 7.82 -8.48
CA ALA A 413 33.18 7.03 -7.47
C ALA A 413 32.15 6.07 -8.10
N ALA A 414 31.38 6.59 -9.05
CA ALA A 414 30.30 5.89 -9.75
C ALA A 414 30.79 4.73 -10.63
N SER A 415 32.06 4.73 -11.07
CA SER A 415 32.66 3.62 -11.82
C SER A 415 32.64 2.26 -11.10
N LYS A 416 32.47 2.27 -9.78
CA LYS A 416 32.39 1.07 -8.92
C LYS A 416 30.96 0.54 -8.75
N TYR A 417 29.98 1.29 -9.26
CA TYR A 417 28.56 0.99 -9.12
C TYR A 417 27.94 0.61 -10.46
N LEU A 418 26.82 -0.10 -10.38
CA LEU A 418 25.87 -0.15 -11.48
C LEU A 418 24.93 1.05 -11.35
N LEU A 419 24.98 1.95 -12.32
CA LEU A 419 24.21 3.19 -12.28
C LEU A 419 22.87 3.01 -12.96
N VAL A 420 21.81 3.49 -12.30
CA VAL A 420 20.45 3.48 -12.85
C VAL A 420 19.70 4.74 -12.47
N TRP A 421 18.90 5.24 -13.39
CA TRP A 421 18.01 6.36 -13.14
C TRP A 421 16.62 6.08 -13.70
N PHE A 422 15.62 6.80 -13.19
CA PHE A 422 14.30 6.86 -13.82
C PHE A 422 13.60 8.19 -13.48
N ASP A 423 12.63 8.58 -14.30
CA ASP A 423 11.75 9.71 -13.98
C ASP A 423 10.54 9.21 -13.16
N VAL A 424 10.36 9.79 -11.96
CA VAL A 424 9.26 9.44 -11.05
C VAL A 424 7.87 9.76 -11.62
N THR A 425 7.79 10.67 -12.59
CA THR A 425 6.56 11.01 -13.31
C THR A 425 6.26 10.04 -14.45
N SER A 426 7.28 9.41 -15.03
CA SER A 426 7.11 8.35 -16.04
C SER A 426 6.86 6.99 -15.40
N ASP A 427 7.36 6.76 -14.18
CA ASP A 427 7.14 5.53 -13.41
C ASP A 427 6.74 5.82 -11.95
N PRO A 428 5.53 6.38 -11.72
CA PRO A 428 5.05 6.70 -10.38
C PRO A 428 4.85 5.47 -9.50
N LYS A 429 4.62 4.32 -10.14
CA LYS A 429 4.55 3.01 -9.50
C LYS A 429 5.88 2.63 -8.87
N LEU A 430 6.97 2.65 -9.64
CA LEU A 430 8.30 2.34 -9.13
C LEU A 430 8.70 3.33 -8.05
N ALA A 431 8.34 4.61 -8.21
CA ALA A 431 8.54 5.61 -7.17
C ALA A 431 7.82 5.22 -5.86
N GLN A 432 6.55 4.82 -5.93
CA GLN A 432 5.80 4.34 -4.77
C GLN A 432 6.42 3.09 -4.16
N GLN A 433 6.76 2.08 -4.99
CA GLN A 433 7.38 0.82 -4.54
C GLN A 433 8.71 1.03 -3.82
N LEU A 434 9.52 2.00 -4.28
CA LEU A 434 10.82 2.30 -3.69
C LEU A 434 10.73 3.33 -2.53
N GLY A 435 9.53 3.79 -2.19
CA GLY A 435 9.33 4.81 -1.16
C GLY A 435 9.88 6.19 -1.55
N ILE A 436 9.88 6.52 -2.83
CA ILE A 436 10.42 7.76 -3.41
C ILE A 436 9.30 8.77 -3.56
N PHE A 437 9.25 9.72 -2.61
CA PHE A 437 8.20 10.76 -2.57
C PHE A 437 8.74 12.18 -2.74
N LYS A 438 10.06 12.32 -2.90
CA LYS A 438 10.75 13.60 -3.04
C LYS A 438 11.97 13.46 -3.93
N VAL A 439 12.10 14.32 -4.93
CA VAL A 439 13.22 14.36 -5.87
C VAL A 439 14.03 15.68 -5.75
N PRO A 440 15.33 15.70 -6.11
CA PRO A 440 16.16 14.57 -6.53
C PRO A 440 16.29 13.53 -5.41
N PHE A 441 16.36 12.26 -5.78
CA PHE A 441 16.53 11.15 -4.86
C PHE A 441 17.73 10.31 -5.29
N ILE A 442 18.67 10.08 -4.38
CA ILE A 442 19.80 9.16 -4.58
C ILE A 442 19.69 8.06 -3.56
N ALA A 443 19.92 6.81 -3.97
CA ALA A 443 20.07 5.70 -3.03
C ALA A 443 21.17 4.73 -3.47
N ILE A 444 21.82 4.13 -2.48
CA ILE A 444 22.76 3.02 -2.69
C ILE A 444 22.05 1.74 -2.28
N TYR A 445 22.05 0.75 -3.17
CA TYR A 445 21.60 -0.61 -2.88
C TYR A 445 22.80 -1.56 -2.90
N ARG A 446 22.82 -2.47 -1.93
CA ARG A 446 23.75 -3.59 -1.90
C ARG A 446 23.42 -4.57 -3.03
N PRO A 447 24.37 -5.44 -3.42
CA PRO A 447 24.12 -6.45 -4.46
C PRO A 447 22.94 -7.38 -4.18
N ASP A 448 22.59 -7.61 -2.91
CA ASP A 448 21.44 -8.41 -2.48
C ASP A 448 20.09 -7.69 -2.70
N GLY A 449 20.09 -6.38 -2.94
CA GLY A 449 18.91 -5.54 -3.12
C GLY A 449 18.49 -4.78 -1.87
N GLU A 450 19.21 -4.88 -0.75
CA GLU A 450 18.99 -4.06 0.44
C GLU A 450 19.44 -2.61 0.20
N ARG A 451 18.63 -1.63 0.60
CA ARG A 451 19.00 -0.21 0.51
C ARG A 451 19.92 0.17 1.67
N ALA A 452 21.18 0.48 1.37
CA ALA A 452 22.19 0.85 2.36
C ALA A 452 22.12 2.33 2.79
N GLU A 453 21.88 3.23 1.83
CA GLU A 453 21.88 4.68 2.06
C GLU A 453 20.84 5.36 1.16
N MET A 454 20.31 6.52 1.58
CA MET A 454 19.42 7.34 0.76
C MET A 454 19.48 8.83 1.10
N TRP A 455 19.27 9.67 0.09
CA TRP A 455 19.18 11.13 0.18
C TRP A 455 18.05 11.64 -0.68
N SER A 456 17.32 12.66 -0.23
CA SER A 456 16.26 13.27 -1.01
C SER A 456 16.15 14.79 -0.85
N GLY A 457 15.77 15.49 -1.92
CA GLY A 457 15.54 16.94 -1.91
C GLY A 457 16.82 17.77 -1.91
N ARG A 458 17.25 18.27 -0.74
CA ARG A 458 18.51 19.02 -0.61
C ARG A 458 19.61 18.04 -0.22
N ILE A 459 20.37 17.60 -1.21
CA ILE A 459 21.40 16.56 -1.06
C ILE A 459 22.76 17.22 -0.77
N ASP A 460 23.44 16.77 0.27
CA ASP A 460 24.85 17.08 0.53
C ASP A 460 25.73 16.15 -0.34
N THR A 461 26.31 16.71 -1.38
CA THR A 461 27.07 15.94 -2.37
C THR A 461 28.40 15.41 -1.84
N ALA A 462 28.98 16.07 -0.83
CA ALA A 462 30.21 15.58 -0.19
C ALA A 462 29.91 14.34 0.66
N GLU A 463 28.77 14.33 1.35
CA GLU A 463 28.30 13.16 2.10
C GLU A 463 28.03 11.97 1.16
N VAL A 464 27.35 12.21 0.03
CA VAL A 464 27.11 11.17 -0.98
C VAL A 464 28.41 10.53 -1.44
N LEU A 465 29.43 11.33 -1.80
CA LEU A 465 30.73 10.80 -2.21
C LEU A 465 31.43 9.99 -1.11
N ALA A 466 31.38 10.49 0.14
CA ALA A 466 31.97 9.77 1.27
C ALA A 466 31.32 8.40 1.46
N LYS A 467 29.98 8.33 1.40
CA LYS A 467 29.22 7.07 1.52
C LYS A 467 29.42 6.16 0.32
N MET A 468 29.50 6.69 -0.90
CA MET A 468 29.88 5.91 -2.08
C MET A 468 31.28 5.29 -1.90
N GLY A 469 32.22 6.00 -1.28
CA GLY A 469 33.53 5.43 -0.95
C GLY A 469 33.44 4.23 0.01
N ALA A 470 32.58 4.31 1.02
CA ALA A 470 32.39 3.27 2.03
C ALA A 470 31.69 2.01 1.49
N HIS A 471 30.78 2.17 0.53
CA HIS A 471 29.93 1.09 0.02
C HIS A 471 30.42 0.49 -1.31
N ALA A 472 31.57 0.89 -1.83
CA ALA A 472 32.09 0.43 -3.11
C ALA A 472 32.71 -0.99 -3.11
N LYS A 473 32.41 -1.82 -2.10
CA LYS A 473 33.00 -3.15 -1.90
C LYS A 473 32.09 -4.27 -2.36
#